data_AF-A0A2R5L2C4-F1
#
_entry.id   AF-A0A2R5L2C4-F1
#
_cell.length_a   1.000
_cell.length_b   1.000
_cell.length_c   1.000
_cell.angle_alpha   90.00
_cell.angle_beta   90.00
_cell.angle_gamma   90.00
#
_symmetry.space_group_name_H-M   'P 1'
#
loop_
_entity.id
_entity.type
_entity.pdbx_description
1 polymer ?
#
loop_
_entity_poly.entity_id
_entity_poly.type
_entity_poly.pdbx_seq_one_letter_code
_entity_poly.pdbx_strand_id
1 'polypeptide(L)'
;AVEKIELYGGSEVTLVKIRSPLGSCVEYLGSWGNRDATEWDEVPPQERERLGLKHMVDGEFWMLYSDVLRTFTQLEVVHLDSETARDEPSLRCHAPWTARVYQGHWLRGVTAGGCR
;
A
#
# COMPACT_ATOMS: atom_id res chain seq x y z
N ALA A 1 -3.45 -0.39 1.23
CA ALA A 1 -4.01 -0.42 2.61
C ALA A 1 -3.38 -1.59 3.35
N VAL A 2 -3.23 -1.52 4.68
CA VAL A 2 -2.75 -2.64 5.51
C VAL A 2 -3.84 -2.94 6.53
N GLU A 3 -4.34 -4.16 6.52
CA GLU A 3 -5.48 -4.58 7.34
C GLU A 3 -5.09 -5.80 8.18
N LYS A 4 -5.48 -5.77 9.45
CA LYS A 4 -5.41 -6.92 10.34
C LYS A 4 -6.79 -7.55 10.42
N ILE A 5 -6.89 -8.86 10.23
CA ILE A 5 -8.15 -9.61 10.29
C ILE A 5 -8.04 -10.79 11.25
N GLU A 6 -9.16 -11.10 11.89
CA GLU A 6 -9.33 -12.28 12.74
C GLU A 6 -10.01 -13.41 11.94
N LEU A 7 -9.44 -14.61 12.00
CA LEU A 7 -10.01 -15.83 11.41
C LEU A 7 -10.93 -16.55 12.41
N TYR A 8 -11.78 -17.46 11.94
CA TYR A 8 -12.64 -18.27 12.80
C TYR A 8 -11.88 -19.04 13.90
N GLY A 9 -10.60 -19.38 13.67
CA GLY A 9 -9.74 -20.05 14.64
C GLY A 9 -9.18 -19.15 15.75
N GLY A 10 -9.53 -17.86 15.79
CA GLY A 10 -8.96 -16.86 16.71
C GLY A 10 -7.54 -16.42 16.34
N SER A 11 -6.99 -16.93 15.24
CA SER A 11 -5.72 -16.50 14.67
C SER A 11 -5.91 -15.17 13.94
N GLU A 12 -4.91 -14.30 14.05
CA GLU A 12 -4.89 -13.01 13.34
C GLU A 12 -3.90 -13.06 12.18
N VAL A 13 -4.29 -12.49 11.04
CA VAL A 13 -3.40 -12.32 9.88
C VAL A 13 -3.39 -10.86 9.43
N THR A 14 -2.23 -10.41 8.93
CA THR A 14 -2.06 -9.05 8.39
C THR A 14 -1.91 -9.12 6.88
N LEU A 15 -2.82 -8.46 6.18
CA LEU A 15 -2.90 -8.41 4.74
C LEU A 15 -2.60 -7.01 4.22
N VAL A 16 -1.96 -6.94 3.06
CA VAL A 16 -1.68 -5.70 2.35
C VAL A 16 -2.47 -5.71 1.05
N LYS A 17 -3.26 -4.66 0.84
CA LYS A 17 -3.96 -4.40 -0.43
C LYS A 17 -3.00 -3.73 -1.40
N ILE A 18 -2.75 -4.39 -2.54
CA ILE A 18 -1.85 -3.94 -3.61
C ILE A 18 -2.66 -3.83 -4.90
N ARG A 19 -2.29 -2.86 -5.75
CA ARG A 19 -2.87 -2.69 -7.09
C ARG A 19 -1.77 -2.81 -8.15
N SER A 20 -1.96 -3.73 -9.08
CA SER A 20 -1.10 -3.87 -10.26
C SER A 20 -1.38 -2.75 -11.27
N PRO A 21 -0.35 -2.03 -11.76
CA PRO A 21 -0.52 -1.00 -12.77
C PRO A 21 -0.86 -1.56 -14.16
N LEU A 22 -0.60 -2.85 -14.39
CA LEU A 22 -0.87 -3.53 -15.67
C LEU A 22 -2.30 -4.12 -15.75
N GLY A 23 -3.14 -3.89 -14.73
CA GLY A 23 -4.52 -4.36 -14.71
C GLY A 23 -4.64 -5.90 -14.74
N SER A 24 -5.59 -6.41 -15.52
CA SER A 24 -6.02 -7.82 -15.54
C SER A 24 -5.09 -8.79 -16.27
N CYS A 25 -4.00 -8.31 -16.88
CA CYS A 25 -3.08 -9.20 -17.62
C CYS A 25 -2.26 -10.11 -16.69
N VAL A 26 -2.12 -9.77 -15.40
CA VAL A 26 -1.36 -10.56 -14.42
C VAL A 26 -2.09 -10.53 -13.08
N GLU A 27 -2.84 -11.60 -12.79
CA GLU A 27 -3.46 -11.80 -11.48
C GLU A 27 -2.45 -12.47 -10.53
N TYR A 28 -2.44 -12.04 -9.28
CA TYR A 28 -1.63 -12.68 -8.24
C TYR A 28 -2.29 -14.01 -7.84
N LEU A 29 -1.63 -15.12 -8.18
CA LEU A 29 -2.10 -16.49 -7.90
C LEU A 29 -1.66 -17.02 -6.52
N GLY A 30 -1.10 -16.18 -5.66
CA GLY A 30 -0.70 -16.58 -4.32
C GLY A 30 -1.85 -16.54 -3.32
N SER A 31 -1.56 -16.93 -2.08
CA SER A 31 -2.54 -16.92 -0.98
C SER A 31 -3.19 -15.55 -0.83
N TRP A 32 -4.50 -15.55 -0.62
CA TRP A 32 -5.34 -14.35 -0.51
C TRP A 32 -5.49 -13.51 -1.80
N GLY A 33 -4.91 -13.96 -2.92
CA GLY A 33 -4.80 -13.15 -4.15
C GLY A 33 -6.10 -12.96 -4.91
N ASN A 34 -6.89 -14.02 -5.08
CA ASN A 34 -8.17 -13.97 -5.77
C ASN A 34 -9.35 -14.00 -4.79
N ARG A 35 -10.53 -13.56 -5.24
CA ARG A 35 -11.79 -13.64 -4.48
C ARG A 35 -12.15 -15.09 -4.10
N ASP A 36 -11.74 -16.03 -4.94
CA ASP A 36 -12.05 -17.45 -4.81
C ASP A 36 -10.95 -18.23 -4.06
N ALA A 37 -9.99 -17.54 -3.41
CA ALA A 37 -9.00 -18.17 -2.56
C ALA A 37 -9.69 -18.85 -1.37
N THR A 38 -9.30 -20.10 -1.11
CA THR A 38 -9.81 -20.92 0.00
C THR A 38 -9.59 -20.29 1.37
N GLU A 39 -8.57 -19.46 1.50
CA GLU A 39 -8.21 -18.74 2.71
C GLU A 39 -9.30 -17.74 3.12
N TRP A 40 -10.06 -17.20 2.15
CA TRP A 40 -11.20 -16.34 2.48
C TRP A 40 -12.28 -17.10 3.23
N ASP A 41 -12.41 -18.42 3.05
CA ASP A 41 -13.42 -19.22 3.76
C ASP A 41 -13.23 -19.24 5.27
N GLU A 42 -12.01 -19.05 5.74
CA GLU A 42 -11.67 -18.95 7.16
C GLU A 42 -11.96 -17.56 7.77
N VAL A 43 -12.34 -16.57 6.96
CA VAL A 43 -12.64 -15.21 7.41
C VAL A 43 -14.15 -15.06 7.70
N PRO A 44 -14.53 -14.46 8.84
CA PRO A 44 -15.92 -14.13 9.13
C PRO A 44 -16.55 -13.21 8.06
N PRO A 45 -17.85 -13.35 7.74
CA PRO A 45 -18.52 -12.53 6.73
C PRO A 45 -18.43 -11.02 7.00
N GLN A 46 -18.43 -10.64 8.28
CA GLN A 46 -18.29 -9.24 8.73
C GLN A 46 -16.94 -8.65 8.28
N GLU A 47 -15.85 -9.39 8.45
CA GLU A 47 -14.52 -8.97 8.01
C GLU A 47 -14.41 -8.97 6.48
N ARG A 48 -15.02 -9.95 5.78
CA ARG A 48 -15.07 -9.96 4.31
C ARG A 48 -15.79 -8.74 3.73
N GLU A 49 -16.88 -8.33 4.37
CA GLU A 49 -17.64 -7.14 3.98
C GLU A 49 -16.85 -5.85 4.29
N ARG A 50 -16.21 -5.78 5.47
CA ARG A 50 -15.33 -4.68 5.85
C ARG A 50 -14.17 -4.47 4.89
N LEU A 51 -13.57 -5.56 4.42
CA LEU A 51 -12.49 -5.54 3.41
C LEU A 51 -12.99 -5.19 2.00
N GLY A 52 -14.30 -5.15 1.77
CA GLY A 52 -14.87 -4.77 0.49
C GLY A 52 -14.56 -5.77 -0.63
N LEU A 53 -14.41 -7.07 -0.32
CA LEU A 53 -14.04 -8.11 -1.32
C LEU A 53 -15.01 -8.18 -2.51
N LYS A 54 -16.27 -7.75 -2.33
CA LYS A 54 -17.27 -7.68 -3.41
C LYS A 54 -17.01 -6.58 -4.43
N HIS A 55 -16.21 -5.57 -4.08
CA HIS A 55 -15.97 -4.36 -4.87
C HIS A 55 -14.49 -4.16 -5.20
N MET A 56 -13.72 -5.25 -5.31
CA MET A 56 -12.32 -5.15 -5.74
C MET A 56 -12.26 -4.68 -7.19
N VAL A 57 -11.38 -3.71 -7.43
CA VAL A 57 -11.14 -3.15 -8.77
C VAL A 57 -10.15 -4.05 -9.51
N ASP A 58 -10.26 -4.11 -10.84
CA ASP A 58 -9.35 -4.90 -11.66
C ASP A 58 -7.87 -4.60 -11.36
N GLY A 59 -7.10 -5.67 -11.13
CA GLY A 59 -5.68 -5.62 -10.75
C GLY A 59 -5.42 -5.35 -9.27
N GLU A 60 -6.45 -5.19 -8.42
CA GLU A 60 -6.27 -5.19 -6.97
C GLU A 60 -6.24 -6.61 -6.41
N PHE A 61 -5.33 -6.88 -5.48
CA PHE A 61 -5.22 -8.15 -4.78
C PHE A 61 -4.77 -7.96 -3.34
N TRP A 62 -5.03 -8.96 -2.50
CA TRP A 62 -4.50 -9.03 -1.14
C TRP A 62 -3.31 -9.98 -1.10
N MET A 63 -2.34 -9.66 -0.25
CA MET A 63 -1.14 -10.47 -0.02
C MET A 63 -0.80 -10.42 1.46
N LEU A 64 -0.28 -11.53 2.01
CA LEU A 64 0.25 -11.54 3.37
C LEU A 64 1.39 -10.54 3.51
N TYR A 65 1.43 -9.83 4.64
CA TYR A 65 2.52 -8.88 4.90
C TYR A 65 3.91 -9.53 4.80
N SER A 66 4.06 -10.77 5.27
CA SER A 66 5.29 -11.55 5.13
C SER A 66 5.69 -11.82 3.68
N ASP A 67 4.71 -11.97 2.80
CA ASP A 67 4.94 -12.25 1.38
C ASP A 67 5.28 -10.98 0.62
N VAL A 68 4.74 -9.84 1.03
CA VAL A 68 5.16 -8.52 0.54
C VAL A 68 6.64 -8.31 0.81
N LEU A 69 7.08 -8.56 2.06
CA LEU A 69 8.49 -8.42 2.44
C LEU A 69 9.43 -9.37 1.69
N ARG A 70 8.93 -10.54 1.27
CA ARG A 70 9.71 -11.52 0.50
C ARG A 70 9.76 -11.19 -1.00
N THR A 71 8.72 -10.55 -1.52
CA THR A 71 8.55 -10.31 -2.96
C THR A 71 9.06 -8.94 -3.38
N PHE A 72 8.79 -7.90 -2.59
CA PHE A 72 9.16 -6.53 -2.89
C PHE A 72 10.41 -6.13 -2.11
N THR A 73 11.44 -5.66 -2.82
CA THR A 73 12.71 -5.23 -2.23
C THR A 73 12.79 -3.74 -1.98
N GLN A 74 11.96 -2.96 -2.67
CA GLN A 74 11.95 -1.50 -2.63
C GLN A 74 10.52 -1.00 -2.46
N LEU A 75 10.38 -0.05 -1.54
CA LEU A 75 9.14 0.69 -1.30
C LEU A 75 9.43 2.18 -1.49
N GLU A 76 8.70 2.81 -2.39
CA GLU A 76 8.77 4.25 -2.60
C GLU A 76 7.50 4.90 -2.06
N VAL A 77 7.68 5.90 -1.20
CA VAL A 77 6.59 6.69 -0.64
C VAL A 77 6.75 8.11 -1.15
N VAL A 78 5.81 8.55 -1.97
CA VAL A 78 5.82 9.89 -2.56
C VAL A 78 4.91 10.78 -1.73
N HIS A 79 5.44 11.92 -1.30
CA HIS A 79 4.64 12.97 -0.68
C HIS A 79 3.88 13.73 -1.77
N LEU A 80 2.56 13.86 -1.59
CA LEU A 80 1.74 14.76 -2.39
C LEU A 80 1.77 16.14 -1.76
N ASP A 81 1.95 17.18 -2.58
CA ASP A 81 1.82 18.56 -2.11
C ASP A 81 0.40 18.84 -1.58
N SER A 82 0.23 19.98 -0.91
CA SER A 82 -1.04 20.33 -0.28
C SER A 82 -2.21 20.50 -1.26
N GLU A 83 -1.96 20.80 -2.53
CA GLU A 83 -3.01 20.95 -3.53
C GLU A 83 -3.43 19.57 -4.05
N THR A 84 -2.46 18.78 -4.50
CA THR A 84 -2.65 17.41 -4.98
C THR A 84 -3.26 16.51 -3.91
N ALA A 85 -2.87 16.67 -2.64
CA ALA A 85 -3.44 15.92 -1.53
C ALA A 85 -4.91 16.25 -1.23
N ARG A 86 -5.40 17.46 -1.57
CA ARG A 86 -6.83 17.83 -1.42
C ARG A 86 -7.70 17.17 -2.48
N ASP A 87 -7.14 16.98 -3.67
CA ASP A 87 -7.84 16.36 -4.80
C ASP A 87 -7.96 14.84 -4.64
N GLU A 88 -7.03 14.21 -3.91
CA GLU A 88 -7.07 12.78 -3.60
C GLU A 88 -8.15 12.46 -2.54
N PRO A 89 -9.29 11.84 -2.92
CA PRO A 89 -10.41 11.63 -2.00
C PRO A 89 -10.05 10.76 -0.80
N SER A 90 -9.11 9.82 -0.96
CA SER A 90 -8.66 8.94 0.13
C SER A 90 -7.88 9.67 1.24
N LEU A 91 -7.35 10.87 0.96
CA LEU A 91 -6.56 11.65 1.92
C LEU A 91 -7.35 12.75 2.65
N ARG A 92 -8.61 13.00 2.28
CA ARG A 92 -9.45 14.09 2.84
C ARG A 92 -9.64 14.05 4.35
N CYS A 93 -9.58 12.86 4.95
CA CYS A 93 -9.75 12.65 6.39
C CYS A 93 -8.40 12.56 7.14
N HIS A 94 -7.27 12.66 6.45
CA HIS A 94 -5.93 12.54 7.02
C HIS A 94 -5.28 13.91 7.25
N ALA A 95 -4.47 14.02 8.30
CA ALA A 95 -3.70 15.23 8.55
C ALA A 95 -2.65 15.43 7.43
N PRO A 96 -2.52 16.65 6.86
CA PRO A 96 -1.55 16.91 5.82
C PRO A 96 -0.13 16.90 6.38
N TRP A 97 0.81 16.35 5.60
CA TRP A 97 2.23 16.40 5.91
C TRP A 97 2.77 17.82 5.64
N THR A 98 3.73 18.27 6.45
CA THR A 98 4.39 19.57 6.27
C THR A 98 5.80 19.36 5.71
N ALA A 99 6.06 19.88 4.51
CA ALA A 99 7.40 19.89 3.91
C ALA A 99 8.04 21.29 4.01
N ARG A 100 9.37 21.33 4.12
CA ARG A 100 10.15 22.58 4.00
C ARG A 100 11.19 22.38 2.90
N VAL A 101 11.23 23.33 1.97
CA VAL A 101 12.16 23.30 0.83
C VAL A 101 13.20 24.39 1.01
N TYR A 102 14.47 24.04 0.83
CA TYR A 102 15.59 24.96 0.88
C TYR A 102 16.31 24.92 -0.47
N GLN A 103 16.64 26.08 -1.01
CA GLN A 103 17.39 26.22 -2.26
C GLN A 103 18.85 26.53 -1.96
N GLY A 104 19.75 25.83 -2.64
CA GLY A 104 21.20 25.99 -2.49
C GLY A 104 21.93 25.56 -3.77
N HIS A 105 23.21 25.90 -3.86
CA HIS A 105 24.04 25.59 -5.02
C HIS A 105 25.48 25.30 -4.60
N TRP A 106 26.12 24.37 -5.30
CA TRP A 106 27.52 24.01 -5.11
C TRP A 106 28.41 24.73 -6.12
N LEU A 107 29.25 25.64 -5.62
CA LEU A 107 30.23 26.37 -6.40
C LEU A 107 31.62 25.84 -6.10
N ARG A 108 32.35 25.50 -7.16
CA ARG A 108 33.74 25.08 -7.08
C ARG A 108 34.57 26.16 -6.38
N GLY A 109 35.30 25.78 -5.33
CA GLY A 109 36.16 26.70 -4.56
C GLY A 109 35.41 27.60 -3.56
N VAL A 110 34.09 27.46 -3.42
CA VAL A 110 33.30 28.23 -2.44
C VAL A 110 32.45 27.31 -1.57
N THR A 111 31.41 26.69 -2.15
CA THR A 111 30.42 25.89 -1.40
C THR A 111 30.46 24.39 -1.71
N ALA A 112 31.26 23.97 -2.70
CA ALA A 112 31.45 22.56 -3.06
C ALA A 112 32.52 21.86 -2.18
N GLY A 113 32.24 21.71 -0.87
CA GLY A 113 33.20 21.17 0.11
C GLY A 113 33.33 19.64 0.16
N GLY A 114 32.43 18.89 -0.48
CA GLY A 114 32.41 17.41 -0.42
C GLY A 114 31.87 16.84 0.90
N CYS A 115 31.73 15.51 0.97
CA CYS A 115 31.41 14.81 2.21
C CYS A 115 32.69 14.55 3.03
N ARG A 116 32.53 14.19 4.30
CA ARG A 116 33.63 13.70 5.14
C ARG A 116 33.91 12.23 4.81
#